data_AF-A0A136KQ08-F1
#
_entry.id   AF-A0A136KQ08-F1
#
_cell.length_a   1.000
_cell.length_b   1.000
_cell.length_c   1.000
_cell.angle_alpha   90.00
_cell.angle_beta   90.00
_cell.angle_gamma   90.00
#
_symmetry.space_group_name_H-M   'P 1'
#
loop_
_entity.id
_entity.type
_entity.pdbx_description
1 polymer ?
#
loop_
_entity_poly.entity_id
_entity_poly.type
_entity_poly.pdbx_seq_one_letter_code
_entity_poly.pdbx_strand_id
1 'polypeptide(L)'
;MVAKDVKAQADRASQSGGLADAANDYYEDALDELDAAQEAYNDLLDTDAAEDIEYARGQVLVAQQRYDAAYARLLALQTGAYSPAVISALQTLNQAKTNVEQAESNLSLIEAQMSKLNIVAPMDGIILTRNVESGEFIQTGGTALTMADLNQITITVYVPENLYGKISLGQTASVHVDSFPDETFNATVIWISNQAEFTPRNVQTVEGRSATYYAIKLSVENVDGKLKIGMPADVVFSEQ
;
A
#
# COMPACT_ATOMS: atom_id res chain seq x y z
N MET A 1 11.33 -33.12 46.59
CA MET A 1 9.94 -33.39 47.04
C MET A 1 8.94 -32.87 46.01
N VAL A 2 8.99 -31.58 45.66
CA VAL A 2 8.13 -30.92 44.66
C VAL A 2 8.05 -31.63 43.29
N ALA A 3 9.16 -32.12 42.74
CA ALA A 3 9.15 -32.80 41.43
C ALA A 3 8.38 -34.15 41.42
N LYS A 4 8.28 -34.83 42.57
CA LYS A 4 7.48 -36.06 42.69
C LYS A 4 5.99 -35.75 42.80
N ASP A 5 5.63 -34.65 43.46
CA ASP A 5 4.25 -34.19 43.55
C ASP A 5 3.73 -33.71 42.19
N VAL A 6 4.53 -32.94 41.44
CA VAL A 6 4.19 -32.51 40.08
C VAL A 6 3.99 -33.71 39.15
N LYS A 7 4.83 -34.76 39.26
CA LYS A 7 4.67 -35.99 38.49
C LYS A 7 3.42 -36.77 38.90
N ALA A 8 3.15 -36.90 40.19
CA ALA A 8 1.93 -37.56 40.68
C ALA A 8 0.66 -36.79 40.30
N GLN A 9 0.74 -35.47 40.16
CA GLN A 9 -0.34 -34.60 39.72
C GLN A 9 -0.56 -34.70 38.20
N ALA A 10 0.51 -34.86 37.42
CA ALA A 10 0.47 -35.18 36.00
C ALA A 10 -0.05 -36.61 35.73
N ASP A 11 0.30 -37.60 36.55
CA ASP A 11 -0.19 -38.98 36.42
C ASP A 11 -1.69 -39.09 36.80
N ARG A 12 -2.16 -38.28 37.76
CA ARG A 12 -3.61 -38.10 38.04
C ARG A 12 -4.33 -37.36 36.92
N ALA A 13 -3.67 -36.40 36.25
CA ALA A 13 -4.20 -35.77 35.04
C ALA A 13 -4.24 -36.74 33.85
N SER A 14 -3.33 -37.72 33.78
CA SER A 14 -3.42 -38.79 32.77
C SER A 14 -4.61 -39.73 32.98
N GLN A 15 -5.14 -39.84 34.21
CA GLN A 15 -6.42 -40.51 34.49
C GLN A 15 -7.65 -39.63 34.12
N SER A 16 -7.45 -38.34 33.79
CA SER A 16 -8.54 -37.45 33.35
C SER A 16 -8.93 -37.65 31.89
N GLY A 17 -8.12 -38.37 31.09
CA GLY A 17 -8.48 -38.75 29.71
C GLY A 17 -9.81 -39.49 29.68
N GLY A 18 -9.98 -40.51 30.53
CA GLY A 18 -11.25 -41.25 30.62
C GLY A 18 -12.43 -40.44 31.17
N LEU A 19 -12.20 -39.35 31.90
CA LEU A 19 -13.28 -38.46 32.38
C LEU A 19 -13.71 -37.46 31.31
N ALA A 20 -12.78 -36.97 30.50
CA ALA A 20 -13.07 -36.11 29.35
C ALA A 20 -13.70 -36.92 28.20
N ASP A 21 -13.20 -38.13 27.93
CA ASP A 21 -13.77 -39.06 26.96
C ASP A 21 -15.19 -39.46 27.39
N ALA A 22 -15.40 -39.85 28.66
CA ALA A 22 -16.73 -40.13 29.16
C ALA A 22 -17.66 -38.90 29.12
N ALA A 23 -17.15 -37.69 29.38
CA ALA A 23 -17.94 -36.47 29.25
C ALA A 23 -18.29 -36.13 27.80
N ASN A 24 -17.43 -36.53 26.85
CA ASN A 24 -17.69 -36.43 25.42
C ASN A 24 -18.77 -37.44 25.01
N ASP A 25 -18.67 -38.69 25.46
CA ASP A 25 -19.69 -39.71 25.24
C ASP A 25 -21.05 -39.26 25.82
N TYR A 26 -21.07 -38.73 27.06
CA TYR A 26 -22.29 -38.17 27.66
C TYR A 26 -22.86 -36.96 26.90
N TYR A 27 -22.01 -36.19 26.22
CA TYR A 27 -22.44 -35.07 25.40
C TYR A 27 -23.04 -35.55 24.07
N GLU A 28 -22.40 -36.54 23.42
CA GLU A 28 -22.89 -37.16 22.19
C GLU A 28 -24.24 -37.87 22.44
N ASP A 29 -24.37 -38.63 23.53
CA ASP A 29 -25.64 -39.26 23.94
C ASP A 29 -26.77 -38.22 24.14
N ALA A 30 -26.46 -37.08 24.78
CA ALA A 30 -27.44 -36.03 25.04
C ALA A 30 -27.81 -35.23 23.78
N LEU A 31 -26.90 -35.14 22.81
CA LEU A 31 -27.15 -34.55 21.50
C LEU A 31 -28.08 -35.45 20.68
N ASP A 32 -27.81 -36.76 20.65
CA ASP A 32 -28.67 -37.74 19.98
C ASP A 32 -30.09 -37.77 20.59
N GLU A 33 -30.21 -37.65 21.93
CA GLU A 33 -31.51 -37.56 22.61
C GLU A 33 -32.27 -36.26 22.23
N LEU A 34 -31.57 -35.13 22.10
CA LEU A 34 -32.16 -33.87 21.67
C LEU A 34 -32.63 -33.92 20.22
N ASP A 35 -31.82 -34.44 19.32
CA ASP A 35 -32.14 -34.57 17.90
C ASP A 35 -33.36 -35.48 17.70
N ALA A 36 -33.39 -36.64 18.38
CA ALA A 36 -34.54 -37.54 18.34
C ALA A 36 -35.82 -36.92 18.90
N ALA A 37 -35.72 -36.13 19.98
CA ALA A 37 -36.87 -35.42 20.55
C ALA A 37 -37.38 -34.32 19.61
N GLN A 38 -36.50 -33.62 18.92
CA GLN A 38 -36.85 -32.60 17.93
C GLN A 38 -37.48 -33.21 16.69
N GLU A 39 -36.96 -34.33 16.19
CA GLU A 39 -37.54 -35.07 15.07
C GLU A 39 -38.97 -35.53 15.41
N ALA A 40 -39.16 -36.16 16.57
CA ALA A 40 -40.48 -36.58 17.03
C ALA A 40 -41.47 -35.40 17.21
N TYR A 41 -41.00 -34.25 17.69
CA TYR A 41 -41.81 -33.04 17.77
C TYR A 41 -42.19 -32.52 16.37
N ASN A 42 -41.25 -32.49 15.44
CA ASN A 42 -41.49 -32.03 14.07
C ASN A 42 -42.46 -32.94 13.31
N ASP A 43 -42.34 -34.26 13.47
CA ASP A 43 -43.28 -35.23 12.88
C ASP A 43 -44.72 -35.02 13.36
N LEU A 44 -44.88 -34.59 14.62
CA LEU A 44 -46.19 -34.30 15.21
C LEU A 44 -46.76 -32.95 14.78
N LEU A 45 -45.92 -31.99 14.38
CA LEU A 45 -46.39 -30.69 13.87
C LEU A 45 -47.19 -30.83 12.56
N ASP A 46 -46.97 -31.90 11.81
CA ASP A 46 -47.72 -32.22 10.58
C ASP A 46 -49.08 -32.90 10.87
N THR A 47 -49.45 -33.06 12.14
CA THR A 47 -50.70 -33.72 12.57
C THR A 47 -51.62 -32.77 13.37
N ASP A 48 -52.92 -33.09 13.45
CA ASP A 48 -53.91 -32.30 14.21
C ASP A 48 -53.92 -32.62 15.74
N ALA A 49 -52.88 -33.27 16.26
CA ALA A 49 -52.84 -33.81 17.63
C ALA A 49 -52.24 -32.81 18.65
N ALA A 50 -52.99 -31.77 19.01
CA ALA A 50 -52.51 -30.68 19.88
C ALA A 50 -51.97 -31.13 21.26
N GLU A 51 -52.55 -32.17 21.86
CA GLU A 51 -52.08 -32.72 23.14
C GLU A 51 -50.72 -33.43 23.00
N ASP A 52 -50.53 -34.16 21.90
CA ASP A 52 -49.28 -34.86 21.60
C ASP A 52 -48.15 -33.87 21.27
N ILE A 53 -48.47 -32.76 20.61
CA ILE A 53 -47.52 -31.68 20.30
C ILE A 53 -47.01 -31.02 21.58
N GLU A 54 -47.89 -30.66 22.53
CA GLU A 54 -47.45 -30.06 23.80
C GLU A 54 -46.64 -31.05 24.66
N TYR A 55 -46.99 -32.33 24.64
CA TYR A 55 -46.19 -33.38 25.27
C TYR A 55 -44.79 -33.49 24.64
N ALA A 56 -44.70 -33.56 23.30
CA ALA A 56 -43.44 -33.63 22.57
C ALA A 56 -42.58 -32.37 22.75
N ARG A 57 -43.21 -31.19 22.81
CA ARG A 57 -42.53 -29.93 23.16
C ARG A 57 -41.92 -29.98 24.56
N GLY A 58 -42.63 -30.58 25.51
CA GLY A 58 -42.11 -30.86 26.85
C GLY A 58 -40.88 -31.76 26.83
N GLN A 59 -40.88 -32.79 25.98
CA GLN A 59 -39.73 -33.69 25.79
C GLN A 59 -38.53 -32.97 25.18
N VAL A 60 -38.73 -32.13 24.15
CA VAL A 60 -37.66 -31.30 23.57
C VAL A 60 -37.04 -30.38 24.62
N LEU A 61 -37.86 -29.76 25.48
CA LEU A 61 -37.36 -28.89 26.54
C LEU A 61 -36.51 -29.65 27.55
N VAL A 62 -36.92 -30.87 27.93
CA VAL A 62 -36.14 -31.73 28.84
C VAL A 62 -34.84 -32.19 28.19
N ALA A 63 -34.87 -32.60 26.92
CA ALA A 63 -33.69 -33.01 26.17
C ALA A 63 -32.70 -31.84 26.00
N GLN A 64 -33.21 -30.62 25.75
CA GLN A 64 -32.38 -29.41 25.67
C GLN A 64 -31.67 -29.13 27.00
N GLN A 65 -32.37 -29.25 28.13
CA GLN A 65 -31.76 -29.06 29.46
C GLN A 65 -30.68 -30.10 29.75
N ARG A 66 -30.85 -31.35 29.27
CA ARG A 66 -29.84 -32.40 29.40
C ARG A 66 -28.63 -32.14 28.52
N TYR A 67 -28.84 -31.74 27.27
CA TYR A 67 -27.78 -31.30 26.37
C TYR A 67 -26.96 -30.16 26.99
N ASP A 68 -27.63 -29.11 27.49
CA ASP A 68 -26.96 -27.96 28.10
C ASP A 68 -26.13 -28.37 29.33
N ALA A 69 -26.64 -29.30 30.15
CA ALA A 69 -25.93 -29.83 31.31
C ALA A 69 -24.73 -30.72 30.93
N ALA A 70 -24.88 -31.56 29.91
CA ALA A 70 -23.81 -32.41 29.39
C ALA A 70 -22.70 -31.58 28.74
N TYR A 71 -23.08 -30.57 27.95
CA TYR A 71 -22.16 -29.62 27.34
C TYR A 71 -21.38 -28.82 28.38
N ALA A 72 -22.05 -28.30 29.41
CA ALA A 72 -21.39 -27.60 30.52
C ALA A 72 -20.41 -28.51 31.28
N ARG A 73 -20.74 -29.79 31.45
CA ARG A 73 -19.88 -30.79 32.08
C ARG A 73 -18.65 -31.11 31.24
N LEU A 74 -18.82 -31.30 29.93
CA LEU A 74 -17.72 -31.47 28.98
C LEU A 74 -16.76 -30.28 29.05
N LEU A 75 -17.33 -29.07 29.02
CA LEU A 75 -16.59 -27.82 29.06
C LEU A 75 -15.78 -27.66 30.36
N ALA A 76 -16.34 -28.08 31.50
CA ALA A 76 -15.67 -28.04 32.80
C ALA A 76 -14.52 -29.06 32.92
N LEU A 77 -14.59 -30.17 32.18
CA LEU A 77 -13.59 -31.25 32.19
C LEU A 77 -12.55 -31.11 31.09
N GLN A 78 -12.78 -30.26 30.08
CA GLN A 78 -11.75 -29.90 29.11
C GLN A 78 -10.61 -29.12 29.79
N THR A 79 -9.52 -29.84 30.06
CA THR A 79 -8.26 -29.27 30.55
C THR A 79 -7.28 -29.04 29.41
N GLY A 80 -6.46 -28.00 29.50
CA GLY A 80 -5.43 -27.71 28.50
C GLY A 80 -5.92 -26.80 27.37
N ALA A 81 -5.56 -27.11 26.12
CA ALA A 81 -5.70 -26.20 24.98
C ALA A 81 -7.15 -25.77 24.65
N TYR A 82 -8.15 -26.58 25.02
CA TYR A 82 -9.57 -26.36 24.69
C TYR A 82 -10.42 -25.83 25.84
N SER A 83 -9.82 -25.62 27.02
CA SER A 83 -10.55 -25.02 28.14
C SER A 83 -11.07 -23.62 27.78
N PRO A 84 -12.30 -23.22 28.17
CA PRO A 84 -12.81 -21.87 27.94
C PRO A 84 -11.88 -20.77 28.44
N ALA A 85 -11.22 -21.01 29.58
CA ALA A 85 -10.26 -20.08 30.16
C ALA A 85 -9.05 -19.88 29.24
N VAL A 86 -8.57 -20.95 28.59
CA VAL A 86 -7.44 -20.88 27.64
C VAL A 86 -7.86 -20.23 26.33
N ILE A 87 -9.04 -20.56 25.81
CA ILE A 87 -9.59 -19.92 24.60
C ILE A 87 -9.77 -18.41 24.83
N SER A 88 -10.36 -18.01 25.95
CA SER A 88 -10.54 -16.60 26.32
C SER A 88 -9.20 -15.88 26.51
N ALA A 89 -8.21 -16.53 27.13
CA ALA A 89 -6.87 -15.97 27.26
C ALA A 89 -6.17 -15.79 25.91
N LEU A 90 -6.32 -16.75 24.97
CA LEU A 90 -5.79 -16.64 23.61
C LEU A 90 -6.46 -15.52 22.82
N GLN A 91 -7.78 -15.35 22.95
CA GLN A 91 -8.51 -14.23 22.35
C GLN A 91 -8.02 -12.90 22.91
N THR A 92 -7.83 -12.80 24.23
CA THR A 92 -7.30 -11.60 24.89
C THR A 92 -5.87 -11.30 24.44
N LEU A 93 -5.03 -12.33 24.29
CA LEU A 93 -3.67 -12.18 23.77
C LEU A 93 -3.67 -11.67 22.33
N ASN A 94 -4.51 -12.25 21.46
CA ASN A 94 -4.63 -11.81 20.07
C ASN A 94 -5.15 -10.37 19.99
N GLN A 95 -6.15 -10.01 20.81
CA GLN A 95 -6.62 -8.64 20.89
C GLN A 95 -5.51 -7.68 21.35
N ALA A 96 -4.73 -8.06 22.36
CA ALA A 96 -3.61 -7.27 22.83
C ALA A 96 -2.54 -7.09 21.73
N LYS A 97 -2.23 -8.15 20.96
CA LYS A 97 -1.32 -8.07 19.81
C LYS A 97 -1.84 -7.11 18.74
N THR A 98 -3.11 -7.23 18.36
CA THR A 98 -3.74 -6.32 17.38
C THR A 98 -3.72 -4.87 17.88
N ASN A 99 -3.93 -4.64 19.18
CA ASN A 99 -3.84 -3.29 19.76
C ASN A 99 -2.41 -2.73 19.68
N VAL A 100 -1.39 -3.58 19.89
CA VAL A 100 0.02 -3.19 19.72
C VAL A 100 0.31 -2.84 18.26
N GLU A 101 -0.08 -3.70 17.31
CA GLU A 101 0.10 -3.44 15.87
C GLU A 101 -0.60 -2.14 15.43
N GLN A 102 -1.79 -1.87 15.97
CA GLN A 102 -2.51 -0.62 15.72
C GLN A 102 -1.77 0.59 16.30
N ALA A 103 -1.22 0.47 17.52
CA ALA A 103 -0.44 1.54 18.13
C ALA A 103 0.86 1.82 17.36
N GLU A 104 1.56 0.79 16.90
CA GLU A 104 2.76 0.90 16.06
C GLU A 104 2.47 1.54 14.70
N SER A 105 1.34 1.18 14.08
CA SER A 105 0.88 1.81 12.83
C SER A 105 0.55 3.29 13.03
N ASN A 106 -0.08 3.65 14.15
CA ASN A 106 -0.35 5.04 14.50
C ASN A 106 0.94 5.82 14.77
N LEU A 107 1.91 5.21 15.44
CA LEU A 107 3.24 5.79 15.64
C LEU A 107 3.91 6.08 14.29
N SER A 108 3.94 5.09 13.40
CA SER A 108 4.54 5.22 12.06
C SER A 108 3.87 6.32 11.23
N LEU A 109 2.53 6.46 11.35
CA LEU A 109 1.78 7.54 10.70
C LEU A 109 2.19 8.92 11.24
N ILE A 110 2.29 9.06 12.56
CA ILE A 110 2.68 10.31 13.21
C ILE A 110 4.14 10.66 12.84
N GLU A 111 5.05 9.69 12.82
CA GLU A 111 6.44 9.89 12.38
C GLU A 111 6.50 10.36 10.92
N ALA A 112 5.69 9.77 10.03
CA ALA A 112 5.58 10.21 8.64
C ALA A 112 4.95 11.61 8.49
N GLN A 113 4.08 12.02 9.41
CA GLN A 113 3.55 13.39 9.44
C GLN A 113 4.60 14.37 9.97
N MET A 114 5.35 14.00 11.00
CA MET A 114 6.42 14.81 11.55
C MET A 114 7.56 15.02 10.56
N SER A 115 7.94 14.00 9.79
CA SER A 115 8.96 14.15 8.74
C SER A 115 8.53 15.13 7.66
N LYS A 116 7.22 15.20 7.34
CA LYS A 116 6.65 16.17 6.40
C LYS A 116 6.62 17.61 6.91
N LEU A 117 6.84 17.85 8.21
CA LEU A 117 6.99 19.22 8.75
C LEU A 117 8.31 19.86 8.34
N ASN A 118 9.33 19.04 8.02
CA ASN A 118 10.63 19.49 7.55
C ASN A 118 10.75 19.22 6.05
N ILE A 119 10.57 20.26 5.24
CA ILE A 119 10.74 20.16 3.79
C ILE A 119 12.24 20.22 3.48
N VAL A 120 12.76 19.13 2.91
CA VAL A 120 14.15 19.02 2.45
C VAL A 120 14.23 19.08 0.93
N ALA A 121 15.38 19.48 0.40
CA ALA A 121 15.62 19.45 -1.04
C ALA A 121 15.69 18.00 -1.54
N PRO A 122 14.98 17.63 -2.62
CA PRO A 122 15.02 16.27 -3.18
C PRO A 122 16.30 15.98 -3.97
N MET A 123 17.04 17.02 -4.36
CA MET A 123 18.30 16.94 -5.12
C MET A 123 19.17 18.14 -4.80
N ASP A 124 20.47 18.05 -5.12
CA ASP A 124 21.34 19.22 -5.12
C ASP A 124 20.95 20.17 -6.26
N GLY A 125 21.06 21.48 -6.03
CA GLY A 125 20.69 22.47 -7.04
C GLY A 125 20.54 23.88 -6.49
N ILE A 126 19.99 24.76 -7.31
CA ILE A 126 19.80 26.18 -7.00
C ILE A 126 18.30 26.49 -6.94
N ILE A 127 17.88 27.24 -5.92
CA ILE A 127 16.50 27.76 -5.82
C ILE A 127 16.31 28.85 -6.86
N LEU A 128 15.38 28.63 -7.80
CA LEU A 128 15.02 29.56 -8.86
C LEU A 128 13.96 30.56 -8.40
N THR A 129 12.97 30.09 -7.67
CA THR A 129 11.85 30.92 -7.21
C THR A 129 11.41 30.48 -5.83
N ARG A 130 11.12 31.45 -4.98
CA ARG A 130 10.44 31.26 -3.70
C ARG A 130 9.03 31.81 -3.84
N ASN A 131 8.03 30.93 -3.69
CA ASN A 131 6.61 31.27 -3.84
C ASN A 131 5.90 31.46 -2.49
N VAL A 132 6.60 31.21 -1.38
CA VAL A 132 6.06 31.34 -0.02
C VAL A 132 7.09 32.01 0.88
N GLU A 133 6.64 32.91 1.75
CA GLU A 133 7.50 33.54 2.74
C GLU A 133 7.27 32.99 4.16
N SER A 134 8.23 33.27 5.05
CA SER A 134 8.13 32.86 6.45
C SER A 134 6.88 33.44 7.11
N GLY A 135 6.04 32.58 7.68
CA GLY A 135 4.79 32.96 8.34
C GLY A 135 3.57 32.93 7.42
N GLU A 136 3.75 32.65 6.13
CA GLU A 136 2.65 32.49 5.18
C GLU A 136 2.05 31.08 5.22
N PHE A 137 0.74 30.99 5.00
CA PHE A 137 0.03 29.72 4.94
C PHE A 137 0.05 29.16 3.52
N ILE A 138 0.46 27.91 3.36
CA ILE A 138 0.43 27.18 2.09
C ILE A 138 -0.57 26.02 2.15
N GLN A 139 -1.36 25.86 1.09
CA GLN A 139 -2.26 24.71 0.96
C GLN A 139 -1.49 23.42 0.65
N THR A 140 -2.05 22.28 1.03
CA THR A 140 -1.52 20.97 0.66
C THR A 140 -1.37 20.84 -0.85
N GLY A 141 -0.16 20.49 -1.30
CA GLY A 141 0.17 20.38 -2.72
C GLY A 141 0.55 21.70 -3.40
N GLY A 142 0.56 22.82 -2.67
CA GLY A 142 1.09 24.09 -3.17
C GLY A 142 2.61 24.06 -3.37
N THR A 143 3.10 24.81 -4.36
CA THR A 143 4.53 24.93 -4.63
C THR A 143 5.16 25.98 -3.72
N ALA A 144 6.00 25.57 -2.78
CA ALA A 144 6.73 26.50 -1.90
C ALA A 144 7.98 27.10 -2.58
N LEU A 145 8.79 26.23 -3.19
CA LEU A 145 10.06 26.58 -3.82
C LEU A 145 10.16 25.85 -5.16
N THR A 146 10.76 26.52 -6.15
CA THR A 146 11.17 25.90 -7.40
C THR A 146 12.69 25.83 -7.39
N MET A 147 13.26 24.64 -7.61
CA MET A 147 14.70 24.45 -7.72
C MET A 147 15.07 23.66 -8.96
N ALA A 148 16.28 23.87 -9.46
CA ALA A 148 16.83 23.14 -10.59
C ALA A 148 18.31 22.85 -10.37
N ASP A 149 18.76 21.70 -10.88
CA ASP A 149 20.17 21.46 -11.12
C ASP A 149 20.57 22.24 -12.39
N LEU A 150 21.52 23.17 -12.25
CA LEU A 150 22.01 23.99 -13.35
C LEU A 150 23.36 23.51 -13.88
N ASN A 151 23.92 22.42 -13.35
CA ASN A 151 25.18 21.84 -13.83
C ASN A 151 25.01 21.15 -15.19
N GLN A 152 23.84 20.54 -15.41
CA GLN A 152 23.49 19.90 -16.67
C GLN A 152 22.23 20.53 -17.25
N ILE A 153 22.38 21.26 -18.35
CA ILE A 153 21.27 21.97 -18.99
C ILE A 153 20.90 21.26 -20.28
N THR A 154 19.60 21.19 -20.55
CA THR A 154 19.07 20.68 -21.81
C THR A 154 18.68 21.83 -22.72
N ILE A 155 19.21 21.84 -23.94
CA ILE A 155 18.80 22.74 -25.00
C ILE A 155 17.88 21.98 -25.94
N THR A 156 16.74 22.59 -26.27
CA THR A 156 15.81 22.03 -27.25
C THR A 156 15.89 22.87 -28.52
N VAL A 157 16.20 22.23 -29.64
CA VAL A 157 16.22 22.85 -30.97
C VAL A 157 15.20 22.17 -31.86
N TYR A 158 14.58 22.95 -32.75
CA TYR A 158 13.61 22.46 -33.71
C TYR A 158 14.27 22.38 -35.07
N VAL A 159 14.46 21.17 -35.57
CA VAL A 159 15.12 20.92 -36.85
C VAL A 159 14.07 20.56 -37.91
N PRO A 160 14.08 21.20 -39.08
CA PRO A 160 13.22 20.82 -40.21
C PRO A 160 13.39 19.35 -40.61
N GLU A 161 12.30 18.69 -41.03
CA GLU A 161 12.31 17.28 -41.48
C GLU A 161 13.42 16.97 -42.50
N ASN A 162 13.68 17.87 -43.46
CA ASN A 162 14.69 17.67 -44.50
C ASN A 162 16.15 17.66 -43.98
N LEU A 163 16.39 18.13 -42.76
CA LEU A 163 17.71 18.16 -42.12
C LEU A 163 17.85 17.15 -40.98
N TYR A 164 16.74 16.66 -40.42
CA TYR A 164 16.72 15.70 -39.32
C TYR A 164 17.55 14.44 -39.62
N GLY A 165 17.48 13.89 -40.84
CA GLY A 165 18.21 12.68 -41.23
C GLY A 165 19.74 12.77 -41.19
N LYS A 166 20.31 13.97 -40.98
CA LYS A 166 21.75 14.20 -40.80
C LYS A 166 22.18 14.19 -39.33
N ILE A 167 21.22 14.09 -38.39
CA ILE A 167 21.48 14.18 -36.96
C ILE A 167 21.28 12.81 -36.31
N SER A 168 22.27 12.37 -35.55
CA SER A 168 22.26 11.08 -34.85
C SER A 168 22.29 11.23 -33.34
N LEU A 169 21.70 10.28 -32.62
CA LEU A 169 21.86 10.16 -31.17
C LEU A 169 23.34 10.03 -30.81
N GLY A 170 23.79 10.74 -29.78
CA GLY A 170 25.19 10.78 -29.35
C GLY A 170 26.09 11.70 -30.18
N GLN A 171 25.58 12.36 -31.22
CA GLN A 171 26.37 13.32 -32.00
C GLN A 171 26.72 14.55 -31.17
N THR A 172 27.95 15.03 -31.33
CA THR A 172 28.43 16.26 -30.71
C THR A 172 27.94 17.49 -31.45
N ALA A 173 27.69 18.57 -30.72
CA ALA A 173 27.34 19.87 -31.26
C ALA A 173 28.02 20.98 -30.46
N SER A 174 28.25 22.11 -31.13
CA SER A 174 28.75 23.33 -30.52
C SER A 174 27.60 24.31 -30.32
N VAL A 175 27.47 24.83 -29.11
CA VAL A 175 26.42 25.78 -28.73
C VAL A 175 27.06 27.14 -28.52
N HIS A 176 26.47 28.16 -29.13
CA HIS A 176 26.85 29.56 -28.99
C HIS A 176 25.68 30.34 -28.40
N VAL A 177 25.98 31.31 -27.56
CA VAL A 177 24.97 32.18 -26.94
C VAL A 177 25.42 33.63 -27.08
N ASP A 178 24.48 34.52 -27.40
CA ASP A 178 24.77 35.94 -27.63
C ASP A 178 25.41 36.64 -26.42
N SER A 179 25.15 36.11 -25.22
CA SER A 179 25.71 36.66 -23.97
C SER A 179 27.20 36.33 -23.79
N PHE A 180 27.73 35.32 -24.49
CA PHE A 180 29.13 34.90 -24.43
C PHE A 180 29.64 34.56 -25.85
N PRO A 181 29.82 35.58 -26.72
CA PRO A 181 30.12 35.36 -28.13
C PRO A 181 31.50 34.71 -28.38
N ASP A 182 32.44 34.86 -27.43
CA ASP A 182 33.78 34.28 -27.51
C ASP A 182 33.88 32.87 -26.89
N GLU A 183 32.78 32.34 -26.34
CA GLU A 183 32.75 31.03 -25.70
C GLU A 183 31.86 30.04 -26.47
N THR A 184 32.37 28.82 -26.64
CA THR A 184 31.64 27.71 -27.24
C THR A 184 31.39 26.65 -26.19
N PHE A 185 30.14 26.21 -26.07
CA PHE A 185 29.75 25.14 -25.15
C PHE A 185 29.57 23.83 -25.91
N ASN A 186 30.20 22.76 -25.42
CA ASN A 186 30.06 21.44 -26.03
C ASN A 186 28.76 20.79 -25.59
N ALA A 187 28.03 20.26 -26.56
CA ALA A 187 26.75 19.62 -26.37
C ALA A 187 26.72 18.23 -27.01
N THR A 188 25.86 17.35 -26.49
CA THR A 188 25.64 16.02 -27.07
C THR A 188 24.15 15.77 -27.27
N VAL A 189 23.77 15.23 -28.42
CA VAL A 189 22.38 14.86 -28.72
C VAL A 189 21.97 13.68 -27.85
N ILE A 190 21.02 13.91 -26.94
CA ILE A 190 20.53 12.89 -26.00
C ILE A 190 19.16 12.34 -26.38
N TRP A 191 18.39 13.09 -27.16
CA TRP A 191 17.05 12.69 -27.56
C TRP A 191 16.62 13.37 -28.84
N ILE A 192 15.89 12.61 -29.66
CA ILE A 192 15.26 13.11 -30.87
C ILE A 192 13.80 12.68 -30.85
N SER A 193 12.88 13.60 -31.13
CA SER A 193 11.45 13.31 -31.17
C SER A 193 11.11 12.26 -32.22
N ASN A 194 10.25 11.32 -31.85
CA ASN A 194 9.66 10.36 -32.80
C ASN A 194 8.44 10.94 -33.53
N GLN A 195 7.99 12.12 -33.12
CA GLN A 195 6.82 12.79 -33.69
C GLN A 195 7.19 14.18 -34.20
N ALA A 196 6.72 14.42 -35.41
CA ALA A 196 6.63 15.69 -36.09
C ALA A 196 5.77 16.69 -35.29
N GLU A 197 6.35 17.83 -34.90
CA GLU A 197 5.63 18.92 -34.25
C GLU A 197 5.48 20.12 -35.19
N PHE A 198 4.29 20.75 -35.20
CA PHE A 198 4.10 22.06 -35.80
C PHE A 198 4.61 23.13 -34.83
N THR A 199 5.62 23.90 -35.22
CA THR A 199 6.11 25.02 -34.41
C THR A 199 4.99 26.03 -34.13
N PRO A 200 4.74 26.45 -32.87
CA PRO A 200 3.69 27.42 -32.59
C PRO A 200 4.21 28.86 -32.77
N ARG A 201 3.91 29.46 -33.93
CA ARG A 201 3.40 30.85 -34.16
C ARG A 201 3.89 31.47 -35.49
N ASN A 202 2.95 32.16 -36.14
CA ASN A 202 3.06 33.16 -37.21
C ASN A 202 3.85 32.78 -38.48
N VAL A 203 3.25 31.93 -39.30
CA VAL A 203 3.59 31.79 -40.72
C VAL A 203 2.43 32.33 -41.55
N GLN A 204 2.65 33.48 -42.19
CA GLN A 204 1.65 34.21 -42.98
C GLN A 204 1.45 33.64 -44.40
N THR A 205 2.32 32.73 -44.86
CA THR A 205 2.27 32.12 -46.19
C THR A 205 1.70 30.70 -46.13
N VAL A 206 1.06 30.25 -47.22
CA VAL A 206 0.49 28.90 -47.34
C VAL A 206 1.58 27.81 -47.27
N GLU A 207 2.79 28.10 -47.76
CA GLU A 207 3.96 27.22 -47.69
C GLU A 207 4.52 27.09 -46.26
N GLY A 208 4.42 28.14 -45.44
CA GLY A 208 4.90 28.13 -44.06
C GLY A 208 4.06 27.27 -43.11
N ARG A 209 2.79 26.97 -43.46
CA ARG A 209 1.87 26.20 -42.59
C ARG A 209 2.16 24.70 -42.52
N SER A 210 2.99 24.15 -43.41
CA SER A 210 3.22 22.70 -43.53
C SER A 210 4.65 22.27 -43.22
N ALA A 211 5.48 23.16 -42.67
CA ALA A 211 6.83 22.78 -42.26
C ALA A 211 6.76 21.96 -40.97
N THR A 212 7.10 20.68 -41.09
CA THR A 212 7.23 19.76 -39.97
C THR A 212 8.61 19.90 -39.35
N TYR A 213 8.65 20.07 -38.03
CA TYR A 213 9.89 20.11 -37.28
C TYR A 213 9.98 18.92 -36.32
N TYR A 214 11.21 18.49 -36.07
CA TYR A 214 11.53 17.50 -35.05
C TYR A 214 12.26 18.20 -33.92
N ALA A 215 11.75 18.06 -32.70
CA ALA A 215 12.43 18.53 -31.51
C ALA A 215 13.62 17.63 -31.21
N ILE A 216 14.79 18.23 -31.05
CA ILE A 216 16.04 17.57 -30.68
C ILE A 216 16.52 18.18 -29.38
N LYS A 217 16.82 17.33 -28.40
CA LYS A 217 17.37 17.75 -27.10
C LYS A 217 18.84 17.43 -27.04
N LEU A 218 19.62 18.43 -26.66
CA LEU A 218 21.05 18.33 -26.43
C LEU A 218 21.36 18.58 -24.96
N SER A 219 22.21 17.75 -24.38
CA SER A 219 22.78 17.96 -23.05
C SER A 219 24.02 18.83 -23.16
N VAL A 220 24.11 19.86 -22.32
CA VAL A 220 25.24 20.77 -22.20
C VAL A 220 25.72 20.79 -20.76
N GLU A 221 27.02 20.58 -20.56
CA GLU A 221 27.64 20.78 -19.25
C GLU A 221 27.86 22.28 -19.02
N ASN A 222 27.35 22.79 -17.91
CA ASN A 222 27.40 24.20 -17.55
C ASN A 222 28.36 24.42 -16.38
N VAL A 223 29.63 24.06 -16.58
CA VAL A 223 30.68 24.01 -15.54
C VAL A 223 30.85 25.36 -14.81
N ASP A 224 30.66 26.48 -15.52
CA ASP A 224 30.81 27.83 -14.95
C ASP A 224 29.48 28.48 -14.52
N GLY A 225 28.34 27.79 -14.66
CA GLY A 225 27.02 28.34 -14.32
C GLY A 225 26.58 29.55 -15.19
N LYS A 226 27.26 29.76 -16.32
CA LYS A 226 27.06 30.89 -17.24
C LYS A 226 25.76 30.78 -18.03
N LEU A 227 25.40 29.57 -18.44
CA LEU A 227 24.15 29.30 -19.14
C LEU A 227 22.97 29.34 -18.16
N LYS A 228 21.89 30.02 -18.55
CA LYS A 228 20.65 30.14 -17.77
C LYS A 228 19.46 29.60 -18.57
N ILE A 229 18.44 29.14 -17.86
CA ILE A 229 17.18 28.72 -18.45
C ILE A 229 16.52 29.87 -19.22
N GLY A 230 16.04 29.58 -20.44
CA GLY A 230 15.40 30.56 -21.32
C GLY A 230 16.34 31.41 -22.17
N MET A 231 17.67 31.23 -22.08
CA MET A 231 18.60 31.88 -23.01
C MET A 231 18.42 31.34 -24.44
N PRO A 232 18.30 32.22 -25.46
CA PRO A 232 18.41 31.79 -26.84
C PRO A 232 19.84 31.29 -27.11
N ALA A 233 19.96 30.25 -27.92
CA ALA A 233 21.23 29.63 -28.25
C ALA A 233 21.22 29.12 -29.68
N ASP A 234 22.34 29.28 -30.37
CA ASP A 234 22.58 28.74 -31.70
C ASP A 234 23.37 27.44 -31.59
N VAL A 235 22.88 26.40 -32.26
CA VAL A 235 23.48 25.07 -32.21
C VAL A 235 24.02 24.69 -33.59
N VAL A 236 25.31 24.38 -33.63
CA VAL A 236 26.02 23.90 -34.82
C VAL A 236 26.39 22.44 -34.61
N PHE A 237 25.79 21.55 -35.37
CA PHE A 237 26.10 20.12 -35.33
C PHE A 237 27.43 19.87 -36.06
N SER A 238 28.32 19.06 -35.47
CA SER A 238 29.55 18.67 -36.15
C SER A 238 29.22 17.75 -37.33
N GLU A 239 29.76 18.04 -38.52
CA GLU A 239 29.62 17.14 -39.67
C GLU A 239 30.30 15.79 -39.39
N GLN A 240 29.70 14.73 -39.93
CA GLN A 240 30.17 13.36 -39.81
C GLN A 240 31.09 12.99 -40.98
#